data_AF-I0Z1X3-F1
#
_entry.id   AF-I0Z1X3-F1
#
_cell.length_a   1.000
_cell.length_b   1.000
_cell.length_c   1.000
_cell.angle_alpha   90.00
_cell.angle_beta   90.00
_cell.angle_gamma   90.00
#
_symmetry.space_group_name_H-M   'P 1'
#
loop_
_entity.id
_entity.type
_entity.pdbx_description
1 polymer ?
#
loop_
_entity_poly.entity_id
_entity_poly.type
_entity_poly.pdbx_seq_one_letter_code
_entity_poly.pdbx_strand_id
1 'polypeptide(L)'
;MCMSKDFCRRVGAVGIATMASGGVAPTFRFYMYAKPTGSPSTVLLEAIVDKSAGSASVTLKCEDAALVQQFGELFRRQLDAMAG
;
A
#
# COMPACT_ATOMS: atom_id res chain seq x y z
N MET A 1 -5.78 18.76 4.99
CA MET A 1 -6.38 17.44 4.72
C MET A 1 -5.41 16.38 5.25
N CYS A 2 -5.86 15.43 6.08
CA CYS A 2 -4.95 14.48 6.73
C CYS A 2 -4.45 13.47 5.70
N MET A 3 -3.14 13.48 5.40
CA MET A 3 -2.52 12.71 4.30
C MET A 3 -2.88 11.21 4.34
N SER A 4 -3.09 10.66 5.53
CA SER A 4 -3.57 9.28 5.70
C SER A 4 -4.89 9.03 4.95
N LYS A 5 -5.87 9.94 5.01
CA LYS A 5 -7.18 9.74 4.38
C LYS A 5 -7.13 9.76 2.86
N ASP A 6 -6.37 10.68 2.26
CA ASP A 6 -6.25 10.79 0.81
C ASP A 6 -5.53 9.58 0.20
N PHE A 7 -4.46 9.14 0.86
CA PHE A 7 -3.71 7.94 0.49
C PHE A 7 -4.61 6.70 0.56
N CYS A 8 -5.28 6.47 1.69
CA CYS A 8 -6.18 5.33 1.87
C CYS A 8 -7.32 5.33 0.85
N ARG A 9 -7.86 6.50 0.49
CA ARG A 9 -8.91 6.62 -0.54
C ARG A 9 -8.41 6.20 -1.93
N ARG A 10 -7.21 6.64 -2.32
CA ARG A 10 -6.65 6.34 -3.66
C ARG A 10 -6.33 4.85 -3.81
N VAL A 11 -5.67 4.25 -2.83
CA VAL A 11 -5.38 2.81 -2.87
C VAL A 11 -6.67 1.98 -2.77
N GLY A 12 -7.69 2.47 -2.05
CA GLY A 12 -9.02 1.87 -2.01
C GLY A 12 -9.70 1.80 -3.37
N ALA A 13 -9.50 2.79 -4.24
CA ALA A 13 -10.07 2.81 -5.60
C ALA A 13 -9.52 1.70 -6.51
N VAL A 14 -8.38 1.10 -6.17
CA VAL A 14 -7.78 -0.02 -6.92
C VAL A 14 -7.91 -1.36 -6.18
N GLY A 15 -8.84 -1.45 -5.21
CA GLY A 15 -9.15 -2.71 -4.52
C GLY A 15 -8.23 -3.05 -3.35
N ILE A 16 -7.49 -2.07 -2.81
CA ILE A 16 -6.61 -2.26 -1.65
C ILE A 16 -7.28 -1.67 -0.40
N ALA A 17 -7.61 -2.54 0.55
CA ALA A 17 -8.28 -2.14 1.78
C ALA A 17 -7.25 -1.78 2.87
N THR A 18 -7.43 -0.61 3.51
CA THR A 18 -6.63 -0.22 4.67
C THR A 18 -7.23 -0.76 5.96
N MET A 19 -6.42 -1.48 6.76
CA MET A 19 -6.81 -1.96 8.09
C MET A 19 -6.46 -0.94 9.17
N ALA A 20 -5.26 -0.38 9.09
CA ALA A 20 -4.77 0.62 10.02
C ALA A 20 -3.85 1.61 9.32
N SER A 21 -3.89 2.86 9.79
CA SER A 21 -2.92 3.88 9.41
C SER A 21 -2.52 4.65 10.65
N GLY A 22 -1.28 5.12 10.68
CA GLY A 22 -0.74 5.85 11.83
C GLY A 22 0.63 6.45 11.53
N GLY A 23 1.34 6.81 12.60
CA GLY A 23 2.60 7.54 12.52
C GLY A 23 2.39 9.05 12.59
N VAL A 24 3.51 9.76 12.59
CA VAL A 24 3.61 11.21 12.71
C VAL A 24 4.63 11.71 11.70
N ALA A 25 4.43 12.91 11.15
CA ALA A 25 5.36 13.46 10.18
C ALA A 25 6.80 13.44 10.72
N PRO A 26 7.80 13.06 9.89
CA PRO A 26 7.70 12.82 8.45
C PRO A 26 7.32 11.39 8.04
N THR A 27 7.20 10.45 9.00
CA THR A 27 7.05 9.02 8.73
C THR A 27 5.64 8.51 9.04
N PHE A 28 4.97 8.01 8.01
CA PHE A 28 3.63 7.44 8.12
C PHE A 28 3.68 5.93 7.87
N ARG A 29 2.85 5.18 8.59
CA ARG A 29 2.76 3.73 8.43
C ARG A 29 1.33 3.31 8.09
N PHE A 30 1.22 2.35 7.18
CA PHE A 30 -0.05 1.80 6.74
C PHE A 30 0.01 0.28 6.73
N TYR A 31 -1.08 -0.33 7.20
CA TYR A 31 -1.31 -1.77 7.15
C TYR A 31 -2.54 -2.02 6.29
N MET A 32 -2.38 -2.81 5.24
CA MET A 32 -3.40 -3.00 4.20
C MET A 32 -3.49 -4.45 3.75
N TYR A 33 -4.54 -4.79 3.02
CA TYR A 33 -4.68 -6.07 2.35
C TYR A 33 -5.40 -5.94 1.01
N ALA A 34 -5.23 -6.94 0.16
CA ALA A 34 -6.04 -7.14 -1.03
C ALA A 34 -6.38 -8.62 -1.24
N LYS A 35 -7.51 -8.86 -1.90
CA LYS A 35 -7.97 -10.20 -2.29
C LYS A 35 -8.12 -10.22 -3.82
N PRO A 36 -7.09 -10.69 -4.55
CA PRO A 36 -7.16 -10.81 -6.00
C PRO A 36 -8.34 -11.68 -6.42
N THR A 37 -9.07 -11.25 -7.45
CA THR A 37 -10.21 -12.03 -7.96
C THR A 37 -9.70 -13.33 -8.56
N GLY A 38 -10.34 -14.46 -8.21
CA GLY A 38 -9.94 -15.78 -8.70
C GLY A 38 -8.76 -16.42 -7.97
N SER A 39 -8.23 -15.79 -6.92
CA SER A 39 -7.25 -16.40 -6.00
C SER A 39 -7.86 -16.62 -4.62
N PRO A 40 -7.59 -17.76 -3.96
CA PRO A 40 -7.93 -17.95 -2.55
C PRO A 40 -7.01 -17.16 -1.61
N SER A 41 -5.87 -16.67 -2.11
CA SER A 41 -4.84 -16.03 -1.29
C SER A 41 -5.20 -14.59 -0.94
N THR A 42 -4.77 -14.17 0.25
CA THR A 42 -4.80 -12.76 0.67
C THR A 42 -3.38 -12.21 0.60
N VAL A 43 -3.23 -11.02 0.03
CA VAL A 43 -1.96 -10.27 0.06
C VAL A 43 -2.05 -9.29 1.22
N LEU A 44 -1.12 -9.38 2.16
CA LEU A 44 -0.95 -8.41 3.25
C LEU A 44 0.19 -7.45 2.89
N LEU A 45 0.01 -6.19 3.26
CA LEU A 45 0.91 -5.10 2.92
C LEU A 45 1.20 -4.25 4.16
N GLU A 46 2.48 -4.00 4.44
CA GLU A 46 2.93 -2.89 5.27
C GLU A 46 3.63 -1.87 4.36
N ALA A 47 3.22 -0.60 4.44
CA ALA A 47 3.88 0.50 3.76
C ALA A 47 4.34 1.54 4.79
N ILE A 48 5.62 1.91 4.75
CA ILE A 48 6.21 3.00 5.53
C ILE A 48 6.60 4.10 4.55
N VAL A 49 5.99 5.26 4.66
CA VAL A 49 6.22 6.41 3.79
C VAL A 49 6.98 7.47 4.56
N ASP A 50 8.18 7.83 4.08
CA ASP A 50 8.96 8.94 4.59
C ASP A 50 8.85 10.13 3.63
N LYS A 51 8.16 11.18 4.07
CA LYS A 51 7.97 12.38 3.26
C LYS A 51 9.23 13.23 3.13
N SER A 52 10.11 13.18 4.12
CA SER A 52 11.33 13.99 4.12
C SER A 52 12.32 13.44 3.09
N ALA A 53 12.41 12.12 3.00
CA ALA A 53 13.23 11.42 2.02
C ALA A 53 12.53 11.21 0.66
N GLY A 54 11.22 11.48 0.56
CA GLY A 54 10.43 11.20 -0.64
C GLY A 54 10.41 9.72 -1.00
N SER A 55 10.44 8.83 0.01
CA SER A 55 10.63 7.40 -0.18
C SER A 55 9.52 6.59 0.50
N ALA A 56 9.33 5.36 0.02
CA ALA A 56 8.45 4.39 0.66
C ALA A 56 9.12 3.03 0.72
N SER A 57 9.06 2.37 1.87
CA SER A 57 9.40 0.95 2.00
C SER A 57 8.11 0.14 2.10
N VAL A 58 8.11 -1.00 1.41
CA VAL A 58 6.93 -1.84 1.23
C VAL A 58 7.30 -3.28 1.55
N THR A 59 6.56 -3.88 2.48
CA THR A 59 6.66 -5.30 2.82
C THR A 59 5.37 -5.99 2.42
N LEU A 60 5.48 -7.02 1.57
CA LEU A 60 4.37 -7.85 1.14
C LEU A 60 4.47 -9.23 1.76
N LYS A 61 3.34 -9.77 2.20
CA LYS A 61 3.22 -11.16 2.67
C LYS A 61 2.06 -11.82 1.94
N CYS A 62 2.36 -12.88 1.20
CA CYS A 62 1.40 -13.75 0.56
C CYS A 62 2.03 -15.14 0.41
N GLU A 63 1.20 -16.17 0.41
CA GLU A 63 1.62 -17.56 0.17
C GLU A 63 1.93 -17.80 -1.32
N ASP A 64 1.38 -16.98 -2.21
CA ASP A 64 1.59 -17.03 -3.66
C ASP A 64 2.63 -15.96 -4.08
N ALA A 65 3.82 -16.42 -4.47
CA ALA A 65 4.91 -15.55 -4.89
C ALA A 65 4.61 -14.75 -6.18
N ALA A 66 3.78 -15.29 -7.09
CA ALA A 66 3.39 -14.57 -8.31
C ALA A 66 2.50 -13.38 -7.97
N LEU A 67 1.58 -13.55 -7.00
CA LEU A 67 0.74 -12.45 -6.50
C LEU A 67 1.57 -11.38 -5.78
N VAL A 68 2.64 -11.75 -5.05
CA VAL A 68 3.54 -10.77 -4.44
C VAL A 68 4.14 -9.84 -5.51
N GLN A 69 4.63 -10.40 -6.62
CA GLN A 69 5.24 -9.60 -7.70
C GLN A 69 4.21 -8.70 -8.38
N GLN A 70 3.08 -9.26 -8.82
CA GLN A 70 2.02 -8.51 -9.49
C GLN A 70 1.47 -7.38 -8.62
N PHE A 71 1.24 -7.67 -7.34
CA PHE A 71 0.73 -6.68 -6.40
C PHE A 71 1.77 -5.60 -6.10
N GLY A 72 3.05 -5.97 -5.95
CA GLY A 72 4.13 -5.00 -5.77
C GLY A 72 4.24 -4.00 -6.92
N GLU A 73 4.10 -4.46 -8.16
CA GLU A 73 4.06 -3.58 -9.32
C GLU A 73 2.84 -2.66 -9.34
N LEU A 74 1.64 -3.20 -9.07
CA LEU A 74 0.41 -2.41 -8.96
C LEU A 74 0.56 -1.30 -7.92
N PHE A 75 1.02 -1.65 -6.72
CA PHE A 75 1.15 -0.70 -5.62
C PHE A 75 2.19 0.37 -5.92
N ARG A 76 3.34 0.00 -6.49
CA ARG A 76 4.37 0.95 -6.91
C ARG A 76 3.84 1.96 -7.92
N ARG A 77 3.06 1.52 -8.93
CA ARG A 77 2.43 2.44 -9.89
C ARG A 77 1.50 3.45 -9.21
N GLN A 78 0.78 3.04 -8.16
CA GLN A 78 -0.05 3.98 -7.40
C GLN A 78 0.81 5.00 -6.64
N LEU A 79 1.90 4.57 -6.01
CA LEU A 79 2.85 5.47 -5.34
C LEU A 79 3.42 6.51 -6.31
N ASP A 80 3.86 6.08 -7.50
CA ASP A 80 4.40 6.96 -8.53
C ASP A 80 3.35 7.99 -9.01
N ALA A 81 2.10 7.56 -9.19
CA ALA A 81 0.98 8.44 -9.55
C ALA A 81 0.57 9.43 -8.44
N MET A 82 1.07 9.26 -7.22
CA MET A 82 0.85 10.18 -6.09
C MET A 82 2.03 11.12 -5.84
N ALA A 83 3.18 10.88 -6.48
CA ALA A 83 4.39 11.70 -6.36
C ALA A 83 4.43 12.87 -7.36
N GLY A 84 3.57 12.87 -8.39
CA GLY A 84 3.35 13.99 -9.31
C GLY A 84 2.16 14.86 -8.92
#